data_AF-A0A3N5T738-F1
#
_entry.id   AF-A0A3N5T738-F1
#
_cell.length_a   1.000
_cell.length_b   1.000
_cell.length_c   1.000
_cell.angle_alpha   90.00
_cell.angle_beta   90.00
_cell.angle_gamma   90.00
#
_symmetry.space_group_name_H-M   'P 1'
#
loop_
_entity.id
_entity.type
_entity.pdbx_description
1 polymer ?
#
loop_
_entity_poly.entity_id
_entity_poly.type
_entity_poly.pdbx_seq_one_letter_code
_entity_poly.pdbx_strand_id
1 'polypeptide(L)'
;MATLKLTVNGQTHHLDVPESRTLAHVLRYDLGLTGTKIGCEEAECGICTVLVNGTPINSCIYPAFKAQDATITTIEGLAAEANRLHPLQSAFIEHGAVQCGFCTPGLILTAKALVDENPQPSEHDIKVALKDTYCRCTGYTTVISAIQSAASELRGDGPIAWEASQTVPPLNAVGRSVPPQEIVDKVTGRAKFADDYSFPGMLFGRTLRAAHPHARILKIDTSKARALPGVCAVLTHEDVPGDNIHGLIYDDWPVLCRDKVRYRGDAVAIVAAEDEETAARALDLIDVTYKPLPVVADPEFARSPEAPHVHEGRDDGNLLKHIKVRHGDIDQGFAHADVIIEREYRTPTIE
;
A
#
# COMPACT_ATOMS: atom_id res chain seq x y z
N MET A 1 6.13 2.75 31.69
CA MET A 1 6.94 2.20 30.58
C MET A 1 7.54 0.91 31.08
N ALA A 2 7.48 -0.15 30.29
CA ALA A 2 8.14 -1.42 30.59
C ALA A 2 9.42 -1.51 29.74
N THR A 3 10.45 -2.17 30.27
CA THR A 3 11.72 -2.32 29.56
C THR A 3 11.68 -3.60 28.74
N LEU A 4 11.74 -3.45 27.41
CA LEU A 4 11.86 -4.54 26.46
C LEU A 4 13.34 -4.82 26.19
N LYS A 5 13.74 -6.10 26.28
CA LYS A 5 15.08 -6.54 25.88
C LYS A 5 14.97 -7.57 24.77
N LEU A 6 15.68 -7.37 23.68
CA LEU A 6 15.72 -8.29 22.53
C LEU A 6 17.03 -8.11 21.76
N THR A 7 17.37 -9.06 20.88
CA THR A 7 18.54 -8.98 20.01
C THR A 7 18.09 -8.80 18.57
N VAL A 8 18.42 -7.70 17.90
CA VAL A 8 18.09 -7.46 16.48
C VAL A 8 19.35 -7.49 15.64
N ASN A 9 19.37 -8.32 14.59
CA ASN A 9 20.51 -8.44 13.67
C ASN A 9 21.86 -8.61 14.40
N GLY A 10 21.87 -9.39 15.49
CA GLY A 10 23.05 -9.64 16.32
C GLY A 10 23.38 -8.58 17.37
N GLN A 11 22.64 -7.48 17.46
CA GLN A 11 22.83 -6.43 18.47
C GLN A 11 21.74 -6.48 19.55
N THR A 12 22.13 -6.50 20.82
CA THR A 12 21.17 -6.47 21.94
C THR A 12 20.71 -5.05 22.23
N HIS A 13 19.40 -4.86 22.34
CA HIS A 13 18.76 -3.59 22.64
C HIS A 13 17.97 -3.68 23.96
N HIS A 14 17.94 -2.56 24.68
CA HIS A 14 17.10 -2.33 25.85
C HIS A 14 16.28 -1.06 25.58
N LEU A 15 14.96 -1.18 25.51
CA LEU A 15 14.06 -0.12 25.06
C LEU A 15 12.93 0.10 26.06
N ASP A 16 12.69 1.34 26.44
CA ASP A 16 11.53 1.71 27.26
C ASP A 16 10.38 2.13 26.32
N VAL A 17 9.47 1.20 26.05
CA VAL A 17 8.36 1.39 25.11
C VAL A 17 7.00 1.11 25.77
N PRO A 18 5.89 1.65 25.25
CA PRO A 18 4.54 1.28 25.71
C PRO A 18 4.24 -0.21 25.51
N GLU A 19 3.46 -0.81 26.41
CA GLU A 19 3.09 -2.25 26.32
C GLU A 19 2.23 -2.57 25.09
N SER A 20 1.52 -1.58 24.55
CA SER A 20 0.74 -1.67 23.32
C SER A 20 1.57 -1.63 22.04
N ARG A 21 2.89 -1.33 22.12
CA ARG A 21 3.76 -1.20 20.95
C ARG A 21 3.91 -2.53 20.22
N THR A 22 3.77 -2.51 18.91
CA THR A 22 3.98 -3.69 18.04
C THR A 22 5.45 -3.84 17.70
N LEU A 23 5.89 -5.05 17.36
CA LEU A 23 7.27 -5.30 16.97
C LEU A 23 7.66 -4.51 15.72
N ALA A 24 6.75 -4.35 14.75
CA ALA A 24 7.01 -3.51 13.57
C ALA A 24 7.31 -2.05 13.95
N HIS A 25 6.56 -1.48 14.89
CA HIS A 25 6.78 -0.10 15.36
C HIS A 25 8.08 0.04 16.11
N VAL A 26 8.43 -0.93 16.96
CA VAL A 26 9.75 -0.96 17.62
C VAL A 26 10.88 -0.98 16.60
N LEU A 27 10.81 -1.87 15.61
CA LEU A 27 11.85 -1.97 14.58
C LEU A 27 11.95 -0.70 13.74
N ARG A 28 10.82 -0.17 13.25
CA ARG A 28 10.81 0.99 12.34
C ARG A 28 11.12 2.30 13.04
N TYR A 29 10.39 2.62 14.10
CA TYR A 29 10.36 3.96 14.67
C TYR A 29 11.32 4.11 15.84
N ASP A 30 11.50 3.07 16.66
CA ASP A 30 12.38 3.12 17.82
C ASP A 30 13.83 2.73 17.46
N LEU A 31 14.03 1.83 16.47
CA LEU A 31 15.35 1.38 16.00
C LEU A 31 15.75 1.88 14.60
N GLY A 32 14.84 2.52 13.85
CA GLY A 32 15.15 3.07 12.53
C GLY A 32 15.29 2.04 11.39
N LEU A 33 14.90 0.78 11.63
CA LEU A 33 14.99 -0.33 10.67
C LEU A 33 13.78 -0.33 9.72
N THR A 34 13.76 0.68 8.84
CA THR A 34 12.66 0.94 7.90
C THR A 34 12.53 -0.10 6.78
N GLY A 35 13.45 -1.07 6.68
CA GLY A 35 13.30 -2.23 5.80
C GLY A 35 12.13 -3.12 6.21
N THR A 36 11.72 -3.08 7.48
CA THR A 36 10.46 -3.66 7.96
C THR A 36 9.31 -2.79 7.44
N LYS A 37 8.64 -3.18 6.34
CA LYS A 37 7.56 -2.37 5.74
C LYS A 37 6.22 -2.65 6.42
N ILE A 38 5.38 -1.62 6.56
CA ILE A 38 3.99 -1.73 7.03
C ILE A 38 3.07 -1.36 5.87
N GLY A 39 2.07 -2.23 5.61
CA GLY A 39 1.11 -2.06 4.53
C GLY A 39 -0.30 -2.09 5.07
N CYS A 40 -0.91 -3.29 5.11
CA CYS A 40 -2.29 -3.44 5.59
C CYS A 40 -2.45 -3.26 7.11
N GLU A 41 -1.38 -3.43 7.90
CA GLU A 41 -1.40 -3.43 9.37
C GLU A 41 -2.35 -4.45 10.03
N GLU A 42 -2.94 -5.35 9.24
CA GLU A 42 -3.91 -6.37 9.67
C GLU A 42 -3.37 -7.80 9.54
N ALA A 43 -2.06 -7.97 9.28
CA ALA A 43 -1.39 -9.25 9.08
C ALA A 43 -1.84 -10.09 7.86
N GLU A 44 -2.48 -9.45 6.88
CA GLU A 44 -2.92 -10.10 5.63
C GLU A 44 -1.84 -10.08 4.54
N CYS A 45 -1.10 -8.97 4.40
CA CYS A 45 -0.20 -8.79 3.25
C CYS A 45 1.21 -9.36 3.43
N GLY A 46 1.62 -9.75 4.64
CA GLY A 46 2.93 -10.36 4.94
C GLY A 46 4.18 -9.52 4.66
N ILE A 47 4.06 -8.27 4.21
CA ILE A 47 5.24 -7.46 3.85
C ILE A 47 6.05 -7.01 5.08
N CYS A 48 5.44 -7.06 6.27
CA CYS A 48 6.05 -6.75 7.56
C CYS A 48 6.77 -7.95 8.19
N THR A 49 6.94 -9.06 7.46
CA THR A 49 7.58 -10.27 7.98
C THR A 49 8.98 -9.97 8.49
N VAL A 50 9.26 -10.45 9.70
CA VAL A 50 10.59 -10.55 10.30
C VAL A 50 10.77 -11.94 10.86
N LEU A 51 12.01 -12.39 11.08
CA LEU A 51 12.25 -13.68 11.70
C LEU A 51 12.42 -13.51 13.20
N VAL A 52 11.54 -14.15 14.00
CA VAL A 52 11.66 -14.24 15.46
C VAL A 52 12.16 -15.64 15.79
N ASN A 53 13.40 -15.74 16.27
CA ASN A 53 14.09 -17.01 16.51
C ASN A 53 14.07 -17.94 15.28
N GLY A 54 14.22 -17.36 14.08
CA GLY A 54 14.17 -18.07 12.80
C GLY A 54 12.77 -18.29 12.22
N THR A 55 11.71 -18.09 13.00
CA THR A 55 10.32 -18.23 12.52
C THR A 55 9.81 -16.93 11.89
N PRO A 56 9.21 -16.97 10.67
CA PRO A 56 8.64 -15.78 10.04
C PRO A 56 7.38 -15.33 10.76
N ILE A 57 7.31 -14.06 11.15
CA ILE A 57 6.22 -13.47 11.91
C ILE A 57 5.80 -12.13 11.29
N ASN A 58 4.49 -11.94 11.14
CA ASN A 58 3.89 -10.65 10.79
C ASN A 58 4.04 -9.66 11.96
N SER A 59 5.08 -8.84 11.90
CA SER A 59 5.46 -7.95 13.01
C SER A 59 4.46 -6.84 13.31
N CYS A 60 3.59 -6.48 12.35
CA CYS A 60 2.63 -5.38 12.49
C CYS A 60 1.57 -5.60 13.57
N ILE A 61 1.18 -6.85 13.84
CA ILE A 61 0.22 -7.19 14.90
C ILE A 61 0.87 -7.91 16.09
N TYR A 62 2.19 -8.16 16.03
CA TYR A 62 2.89 -8.92 17.05
C TYR A 62 3.25 -7.99 18.22
N PRO A 63 2.73 -8.21 19.44
CA PRO A 63 3.08 -7.37 20.59
C PRO A 63 4.59 -7.44 20.87
N ALA A 64 5.26 -6.29 20.97
CA ALA A 64 6.72 -6.26 21.09
C ALA A 64 7.23 -7.02 22.32
N PHE A 65 6.48 -6.99 23.44
CA PHE A 65 6.82 -7.72 24.66
C PHE A 65 6.77 -9.25 24.54
N LYS A 66 6.12 -9.82 23.52
CA LYS A 66 6.24 -11.25 23.22
C LYS A 66 7.63 -11.63 22.67
N ALA A 67 8.38 -10.65 22.15
CA ALA A 67 9.75 -10.82 21.66
C ALA A 67 10.80 -10.64 22.77
N GLN A 68 10.40 -10.62 24.04
CA GLN A 68 11.32 -10.53 25.17
C GLN A 68 12.38 -11.64 25.11
N ASP A 69 13.65 -11.23 25.18
CA ASP A 69 14.86 -12.07 25.04
C ASP A 69 14.97 -12.86 23.72
N ALA A 70 14.14 -12.56 22.72
CA ALA A 70 14.18 -13.19 21.41
C ALA A 70 15.28 -12.60 20.50
N THR A 71 15.67 -13.38 19.50
CA THR A 71 16.53 -12.93 18.40
C THR A 71 15.68 -12.61 17.18
N ILE A 72 15.84 -11.41 16.65
CA ILE A 72 15.09 -10.85 15.54
C ILE A 72 16.02 -10.64 14.35
N THR A 73 15.65 -11.18 13.19
CA THR A 73 16.32 -10.91 11.91
C THR A 73 15.38 -10.12 11.01
N THR A 74 15.86 -8.95 10.58
CA THR A 74 15.22 -8.08 9.59
C THR A 74 15.97 -8.15 8.26
N ILE A 75 15.49 -7.45 7.24
CA ILE A 75 16.11 -7.49 5.90
C ILE A 75 17.52 -6.88 5.92
N GLU A 76 17.72 -5.88 6.78
CA GLU A 76 19.01 -5.24 7.01
C GLU A 76 20.06 -6.22 7.55
N GLY A 77 19.62 -7.25 8.30
CA GLY A 77 20.49 -8.27 8.87
C GLY A 77 21.08 -9.25 7.85
N LEU A 78 20.47 -9.41 6.66
CA LEU A 78 20.89 -10.42 5.70
C LEU A 78 22.19 -10.09 4.97
N ALA A 79 22.48 -8.80 4.77
CA ALA A 79 23.70 -8.34 4.10
C ALA A 79 24.87 -8.07 5.07
N ALA A 80 24.61 -8.13 6.39
CA ALA A 80 25.56 -7.71 7.41
C ALA A 80 26.71 -8.70 7.63
N GLU A 81 26.50 -9.99 7.40
CA GLU A 81 27.48 -11.03 7.77
C GLU A 81 28.73 -11.10 6.88
N ALA A 82 28.74 -10.45 5.70
CA ALA A 82 29.86 -10.59 4.76
C ALA A 82 30.10 -9.38 3.82
N ASN A 83 29.51 -8.21 4.10
CA ASN A 83 29.58 -7.03 3.21
C ASN A 83 29.18 -7.33 1.75
N ARG A 84 28.37 -8.39 1.56
CA ARG A 84 27.87 -8.88 0.28
C ARG A 84 26.38 -9.17 0.42
N LEU A 85 25.66 -9.11 -0.69
CA LEU A 85 24.25 -9.49 -0.73
C LEU A 85 24.10 -10.98 -0.37
N HIS A 86 23.04 -11.29 0.37
CA HIS A 86 22.60 -12.66 0.56
C HIS A 86 22.16 -13.27 -0.78
N PRO A 87 22.35 -14.58 -1.06
CA PRO A 87 21.92 -15.20 -2.32
C PRO A 87 20.47 -14.91 -2.72
N LEU A 88 19.54 -14.87 -1.75
CA LEU A 88 18.16 -14.42 -1.99
C LEU A 88 18.08 -12.99 -2.53
N GLN A 89 18.86 -12.04 -1.99
CA GLN A 89 18.87 -10.67 -2.45
C GLN A 89 19.44 -10.57 -3.88
N SER A 90 20.53 -11.28 -4.17
CA SER A 90 21.13 -11.34 -5.51
C SER A 90 20.17 -11.95 -6.53
N ALA A 91 19.58 -13.11 -6.21
CA ALA A 91 18.66 -13.80 -7.11
C ALA A 91 17.40 -12.97 -7.40
N PHE A 92 16.88 -12.23 -6.42
CA PHE A 92 15.73 -11.34 -6.63
C PHE A 92 16.05 -10.22 -7.63
N ILE A 93 17.28 -9.72 -7.64
CA ILE A 93 17.76 -8.73 -8.63
C ILE A 93 17.86 -9.39 -10.01
N GLU A 94 18.57 -10.51 -10.09
CA GLU A 94 18.92 -11.18 -11.35
C GLU A 94 17.69 -11.71 -12.11
N HIS A 95 16.70 -12.22 -11.39
CA HIS A 95 15.47 -12.78 -11.97
C HIS A 95 14.38 -11.72 -12.18
N GLY A 96 14.64 -10.44 -11.92
CA GLY A 96 13.64 -9.38 -12.06
C GLY A 96 12.44 -9.56 -11.11
N ALA A 97 12.69 -10.09 -9.91
CA ALA A 97 11.67 -10.32 -8.89
C ALA A 97 11.31 -9.07 -8.08
N VAL A 98 11.78 -7.89 -8.52
CA VAL A 98 11.62 -6.61 -7.83
C VAL A 98 11.15 -5.54 -8.83
N GLN A 99 9.96 -4.99 -8.58
CA GLN A 99 9.41 -3.84 -9.31
C GLN A 99 9.32 -2.60 -8.41
N CYS A 100 8.17 -2.39 -7.74
CA CYS A 100 8.02 -1.31 -6.76
C CYS A 100 8.97 -1.49 -5.56
N GLY A 101 9.23 -2.75 -5.17
CA GLY A 101 10.13 -3.12 -4.09
C GLY A 101 9.53 -3.12 -2.68
N PHE A 102 8.27 -2.71 -2.52
CA PHE A 102 7.66 -2.55 -1.20
C PHE A 102 7.47 -3.89 -0.44
N CYS A 103 7.09 -4.95 -1.15
CA CYS A 103 6.92 -6.30 -0.57
C CYS A 103 8.23 -7.10 -0.48
N THR A 104 9.31 -6.63 -1.13
CA THR A 104 10.54 -7.39 -1.31
C THR A 104 11.20 -7.82 0.01
N PRO A 105 11.30 -6.96 1.05
CA PRO A 105 11.82 -7.38 2.35
C PRO A 105 11.08 -8.59 2.95
N GLY A 106 9.74 -8.53 3.01
CA GLY A 106 8.91 -9.61 3.53
C GLY A 106 9.04 -10.89 2.72
N LEU A 107 9.00 -10.79 1.38
CA LEU A 107 9.20 -11.96 0.49
C LEU A 107 10.53 -12.65 0.74
N ILE A 108 11.62 -11.89 0.86
CA ILE A 108 12.96 -12.43 1.07
C ILE A 108 13.07 -13.09 2.46
N LEU A 109 12.51 -12.49 3.51
CA LEU A 109 12.57 -13.06 4.86
C LEU A 109 11.71 -14.33 4.98
N THR A 110 10.51 -14.34 4.39
CA THR A 110 9.69 -15.57 4.30
C THR A 110 10.42 -16.66 3.52
N ALA A 111 11.04 -16.32 2.39
CA ALA A 111 11.83 -17.27 1.60
C ALA A 111 13.07 -17.78 2.35
N LYS A 112 13.72 -16.93 3.14
CA LYS A 112 14.86 -17.33 3.97
C LYS A 112 14.45 -18.42 4.97
N ALA A 113 13.35 -18.20 5.70
CA ALA A 113 12.85 -19.20 6.64
C ALA A 113 12.57 -20.54 5.96
N LEU A 114 11.94 -20.51 4.77
CA LEU A 114 11.67 -21.71 3.97
C LEU A 114 12.98 -22.43 3.58
N VAL A 115 13.96 -21.71 3.04
CA VAL A 115 15.19 -22.30 2.52
C VAL A 115 16.10 -22.82 3.62
N ASP A 116 16.10 -22.16 4.79
CA ASP A 116 16.85 -22.63 5.97
C ASP A 116 16.29 -23.97 6.50
N GLU A 117 14.97 -24.20 6.39
CA GLU A 117 14.32 -25.45 6.79
C GLU A 117 14.35 -26.53 5.68
N ASN A 118 14.09 -26.13 4.44
CA ASN A 118 14.08 -26.98 3.25
C ASN A 118 15.04 -26.41 2.20
N PRO A 119 16.28 -26.91 2.14
CA PRO A 119 17.28 -26.41 1.20
C PRO A 119 16.92 -26.61 -0.28
N GLN A 120 15.96 -27.46 -0.63
CA GLN A 120 15.55 -27.73 -2.01
C GLN A 120 14.01 -27.65 -2.14
N PRO A 121 13.42 -26.46 -1.94
CA PRO A 121 11.97 -26.32 -1.95
C PRO A 121 11.41 -26.49 -3.35
N SER A 122 10.30 -27.22 -3.48
CA SER A 122 9.55 -27.31 -4.72
C SER A 122 8.80 -25.99 -4.99
N GLU A 123 8.33 -25.79 -6.22
CA GLU A 123 7.45 -24.66 -6.52
C GLU A 123 6.19 -24.64 -5.64
N HIS A 124 5.67 -25.83 -5.29
CA HIS A 124 4.53 -25.93 -4.38
C HIS A 124 4.88 -25.44 -2.98
N ASP A 125 6.02 -25.85 -2.43
CA ASP A 125 6.48 -25.41 -1.10
C ASP A 125 6.65 -23.89 -1.04
N ILE A 126 7.22 -23.30 -2.11
CA ILE A 126 7.38 -21.84 -2.21
C ILE A 126 6.03 -21.14 -2.25
N LYS A 127 5.06 -21.62 -3.05
CA LYS A 127 3.70 -21.05 -3.10
C LYS A 127 3.00 -21.13 -1.76
N VAL A 128 3.15 -22.24 -1.04
CA VAL A 128 2.56 -22.42 0.29
C VAL A 128 3.20 -21.46 1.29
N ALA A 129 4.52 -21.30 1.28
CA ALA A 129 5.22 -20.38 2.17
C ALA A 129 4.84 -18.91 1.91
N LEU A 130 4.68 -18.52 0.64
CA LEU A 130 4.36 -17.15 0.24
C LEU A 130 2.86 -16.83 0.18
N LYS A 131 1.97 -17.78 0.52
CA LYS A 131 0.52 -17.63 0.34
C LYS A 131 -0.06 -16.39 1.03
N ASP A 132 0.58 -15.93 2.11
CA ASP A 132 0.19 -14.76 2.91
C ASP A 132 1.24 -13.62 2.82
N THR A 133 2.07 -13.61 1.77
CA THR A 133 3.03 -12.52 1.48
C THR A 133 2.76 -11.93 0.10
N TYR A 134 2.00 -10.83 0.06
CA TYR A 134 1.40 -10.32 -1.16
C TYR A 134 2.34 -9.45 -1.99
N CYS A 135 2.33 -9.70 -3.31
CA CYS A 135 2.92 -8.86 -4.33
C CYS A 135 1.89 -8.52 -5.41
N ARG A 136 1.64 -7.22 -5.62
CA ARG A 136 0.72 -6.75 -6.67
C ARG A 136 1.39 -6.53 -8.03
N CYS A 137 2.72 -6.61 -8.10
CA CYS A 137 3.49 -6.19 -9.28
C CYS A 137 3.99 -7.36 -10.13
N THR A 138 4.55 -8.40 -9.51
CA THR A 138 5.38 -9.40 -10.23
C THR A 138 4.60 -10.60 -10.77
N GLY A 139 3.40 -10.87 -10.26
CA GLY A 139 2.68 -12.12 -10.57
C GLY A 139 3.36 -13.38 -10.02
N TYR A 140 4.33 -13.25 -9.12
CA TYR A 140 5.07 -14.31 -8.39
C TYR A 140 6.00 -15.23 -9.19
N THR A 141 5.84 -15.40 -10.51
CA THR A 141 6.69 -16.32 -11.27
C THR A 141 8.18 -16.02 -11.12
N THR A 142 8.59 -14.75 -11.26
CA THR A 142 10.00 -14.35 -11.09
C THR A 142 10.48 -14.47 -9.65
N VAL A 143 9.59 -14.31 -8.67
CA VAL A 143 9.89 -14.51 -7.24
C VAL A 143 10.20 -15.98 -6.97
N ILE A 144 9.38 -16.90 -7.50
CA ILE A 144 9.59 -18.34 -7.36
C ILE A 144 10.93 -18.75 -7.97
N SER A 145 11.22 -18.30 -9.20
CA SER A 145 12.50 -18.58 -9.87
C SER A 145 13.70 -18.04 -9.09
N ALA A 146 13.59 -16.84 -8.52
CA ALA A 146 14.63 -16.26 -7.67
C ALA A 146 14.89 -17.10 -6.41
N ILE A 147 13.84 -17.59 -5.75
CA ILE A 147 13.98 -18.43 -4.54
C ILE A 147 14.65 -19.77 -4.89
N GLN A 148 14.24 -20.40 -5.99
CA GLN A 148 14.87 -21.64 -6.47
C GLN A 148 16.36 -21.44 -6.79
N SER A 149 16.70 -20.33 -7.46
CA SER A 149 18.09 -19.97 -7.77
C SER A 149 18.91 -19.77 -6.50
N ALA A 150 18.39 -19.00 -5.53
CA ALA A 150 19.06 -18.75 -4.27
C ALA A 150 19.25 -20.04 -3.45
N ALA A 151 18.24 -20.91 -3.42
CA ALA A 151 18.34 -22.21 -2.75
C ALA A 151 19.43 -23.10 -3.40
N SER A 152 19.53 -23.09 -4.73
CA SER A 152 20.59 -23.78 -5.48
C SER A 152 21.98 -23.27 -5.11
N GLU A 153 22.17 -21.95 -5.07
CA GLU A 153 23.44 -21.35 -4.69
C GLU A 153 23.82 -21.68 -3.23
N LEU A 154 22.87 -21.58 -2.30
CA LEU A 154 23.10 -21.87 -0.87
C LEU A 154 23.50 -23.33 -0.58
N ARG A 155 23.07 -24.28 -1.43
CA ARG A 155 23.52 -25.69 -1.36
C ARG A 155 24.88 -25.94 -2.00
N GLY A 156 25.45 -24.97 -2.71
CA GLY A 156 26.72 -25.10 -3.43
C GLY A 156 26.61 -25.57 -4.88
N ASP A 157 25.40 -25.70 -5.42
CA ASP A 157 25.16 -26.07 -6.83
C ASP A 157 25.35 -24.89 -7.80
N GLY A 158 25.47 -23.68 -7.26
CA GLY A 158 25.52 -22.42 -8.01
C GLY A 158 24.13 -21.86 -8.33
N PRO A 159 24.05 -20.58 -8.73
CA PRO A 159 22.78 -19.93 -9.06
C PRO A 159 22.20 -20.47 -10.37
N ILE A 160 20.86 -20.52 -10.45
CA ILE A 160 20.15 -20.87 -11.68
C ILE A 160 20.07 -19.62 -12.56
N ALA A 161 20.67 -19.67 -13.74
CA ALA A 161 20.71 -18.54 -14.66
C ALA A 161 19.32 -18.16 -15.17
N TRP A 162 19.01 -16.86 -15.18
CA TRP A 162 17.85 -16.32 -15.87
C TRP A 162 18.13 -16.23 -17.38
N GLU A 163 17.24 -16.78 -18.22
CA GLU A 163 17.38 -16.68 -19.67
C GLU A 163 17.14 -15.23 -20.13
N ALA A 164 18.23 -14.51 -20.39
CA ALA A 164 18.17 -13.16 -20.91
C ALA A 164 17.70 -13.15 -22.38
N SER A 165 16.91 -12.13 -22.75
CA SER A 165 16.54 -11.90 -24.15
C SER A 165 17.77 -11.65 -25.01
N GLN A 166 17.77 -12.23 -26.22
CA GLN A 166 18.84 -12.02 -27.18
C GLN A 166 18.82 -10.59 -27.71
N THR A 167 19.96 -9.90 -27.63
CA THR A 167 20.15 -8.56 -28.19
C THR A 167 20.61 -8.64 -29.65
N VAL A 168 20.21 -7.66 -30.48
CA VAL A 168 20.62 -7.60 -31.89
C VAL A 168 21.76 -6.59 -32.14
N PRO A 169 22.68 -6.87 -33.09
CA PRO A 169 23.73 -5.95 -33.52
C PRO A 169 23.20 -4.61 -34.07
N PRO A 170 24.01 -3.54 -34.12
CA PRO A 170 25.44 -3.47 -33.78
C PRO A 170 25.75 -3.08 -32.33
N LEU A 171 24.79 -2.49 -31.60
CA LEU A 171 25.03 -1.94 -30.26
C LEU A 171 24.68 -2.92 -29.13
N ASN A 172 23.87 -3.95 -29.39
CA ASN A 172 23.44 -4.95 -28.39
C ASN A 172 22.87 -4.34 -27.08
N ALA A 173 22.28 -3.15 -27.18
CA ALA A 173 21.84 -2.37 -26.01
C ALA A 173 20.33 -2.54 -25.72
N VAL A 174 19.50 -2.57 -26.77
CA VAL A 174 18.04 -2.74 -26.64
C VAL A 174 17.71 -4.21 -26.39
N GLY A 175 16.86 -4.47 -25.39
CA GLY A 175 16.45 -5.82 -25.00
C GLY A 175 17.35 -6.49 -23.94
N ARG A 176 18.46 -5.86 -23.56
CA ARG A 176 19.30 -6.36 -22.46
C ARG A 176 18.60 -6.14 -21.12
N SER A 177 18.51 -7.19 -20.31
CA SER A 177 18.14 -7.04 -18.90
C SER A 177 19.29 -6.36 -18.15
N VAL A 178 19.05 -5.15 -17.66
CA VAL A 178 19.98 -4.40 -16.81
C VAL A 178 19.23 -4.05 -15.53
N PRO A 179 19.75 -4.42 -14.35
CA PRO A 179 19.11 -4.08 -13.10
C PRO A 179 19.04 -2.56 -12.91
N PRO A 180 17.91 -1.99 -12.43
CA PRO A 180 17.82 -0.58 -12.07
C PRO A 180 18.86 -0.20 -11.00
N GLN A 181 19.30 1.05 -10.99
CA GLN A 181 20.33 1.51 -10.05
C GLN A 181 19.89 1.39 -8.58
N GLU A 182 18.60 1.59 -8.31
CA GLU A 182 18.01 1.57 -6.97
C GLU A 182 17.61 0.15 -6.50
N ILE A 183 17.85 -0.88 -7.31
CA ILE A 183 17.36 -2.25 -7.03
C ILE A 183 17.98 -2.84 -5.77
N VAL A 184 19.25 -2.52 -5.50
CA VAL A 184 19.98 -3.02 -4.33
C VAL A 184 19.33 -2.49 -3.06
N ASP A 185 18.89 -1.24 -3.07
CA ASP A 185 18.25 -0.62 -1.91
C ASP A 185 16.88 -1.26 -1.63
N LYS A 186 16.17 -1.71 -2.67
CA LYS A 186 14.88 -2.42 -2.54
C LYS A 186 15.04 -3.81 -1.91
N VAL A 187 16.10 -4.56 -2.24
CA VAL A 187 16.34 -5.90 -1.64
C VAL A 187 17.03 -5.85 -0.27
N THR A 188 17.63 -4.73 0.10
CA THR A 188 18.32 -4.56 1.40
C THR A 188 17.53 -3.76 2.43
N GLY A 189 16.34 -3.27 2.06
CA GLY A 189 15.51 -2.42 2.94
C GLY A 189 15.97 -0.96 3.04
N ARG A 190 17.03 -0.56 2.33
CA ARG A 190 17.51 0.83 2.29
C ARG A 190 16.62 1.75 1.47
N ALA A 191 15.81 1.21 0.56
CA ALA A 191 14.88 2.01 -0.23
C ALA A 191 13.86 2.68 0.69
N LYS A 192 13.81 4.01 0.61
CA LYS A 192 12.91 4.86 1.37
C LYS A 192 11.64 5.15 0.58
N PHE A 193 10.50 4.80 1.17
CA PHE A 193 9.15 5.16 0.74
C PHE A 193 8.63 6.32 1.59
N ALA A 194 7.47 6.88 1.21
CA ALA A 194 6.93 8.08 1.87
C ALA A 194 6.87 7.96 3.40
N ASP A 195 6.46 6.80 3.91
CA ASP A 195 6.32 6.51 5.34
C ASP A 195 7.66 6.27 6.07
N ASP A 196 8.78 6.12 5.33
CA ASP A 196 10.10 5.87 5.94
C ASP A 196 10.85 7.17 6.31
N TYR A 197 10.29 8.34 5.96
CA TYR A 197 10.87 9.64 6.25
C TYR A 197 10.37 10.19 7.59
N SER A 198 11.28 10.79 8.35
CA SER A 198 10.97 11.49 9.59
C SER A 198 11.81 12.76 9.69
N PHE A 199 11.22 13.83 10.22
CA PHE A 199 11.84 15.13 10.33
C PHE A 199 11.66 15.70 11.75
N PRO A 200 12.64 16.46 12.27
CA PRO A 200 12.46 17.20 13.51
C PRO A 200 11.24 18.12 13.44
N GLY A 201 10.32 18.00 14.41
CA GLY A 201 9.08 18.78 14.45
C GLY A 201 8.02 18.36 13.43
N MET A 202 8.13 17.18 12.82
CA MET A 202 7.11 16.63 11.93
C MET A 202 5.79 16.43 12.69
N LEU A 203 4.69 16.89 12.09
CA LEU A 203 3.34 16.66 12.60
C LEU A 203 2.70 15.46 11.88
N PHE A 204 1.80 14.78 12.58
CA PHE A 204 1.04 13.66 12.06
C PHE A 204 -0.33 14.12 11.58
N GLY A 205 -0.56 13.96 10.29
CA GLY A 205 -1.80 14.32 9.61
C GLY A 205 -2.83 13.18 9.65
N ARG A 206 -4.09 13.51 9.94
CA ARG A 206 -5.23 12.60 9.82
C ARG A 206 -6.42 13.30 9.17
N THR A 207 -7.17 12.59 8.33
CA THR A 207 -8.32 13.14 7.61
C THR A 207 -9.61 12.56 8.17
N LEU A 208 -10.52 13.42 8.60
CA LEU A 208 -11.90 13.03 8.88
C LEU A 208 -12.61 12.78 7.55
N ARG A 209 -13.03 11.53 7.33
CA ARG A 209 -13.80 11.11 6.15
C ARG A 209 -15.30 11.18 6.42
N ALA A 210 -16.08 11.40 5.37
CA ALA A 210 -17.52 11.47 5.45
C ALA A 210 -18.15 10.21 6.05
N ALA A 211 -18.97 10.37 7.09
CA ALA A 211 -19.69 9.24 7.70
C ALA A 211 -20.80 8.68 6.81
N HIS A 212 -21.29 9.46 5.85
CA HIS A 212 -22.39 9.10 4.95
C HIS A 212 -21.93 9.10 3.48
N PRO A 213 -22.48 8.18 2.65
CA PRO A 213 -22.19 8.15 1.22
C PRO A 213 -22.80 9.35 0.47
N HIS A 214 -23.89 9.92 0.95
CA HIS A 214 -24.50 11.11 0.35
C HIS A 214 -25.28 11.89 1.41
N ALA A 215 -24.89 13.13 1.68
CA ALA A 215 -25.54 13.96 2.70
C ALA A 215 -25.22 15.45 2.51
N ARG A 216 -26.07 16.32 3.04
CA ARG A 216 -25.67 17.71 3.31
C ARG A 216 -24.91 17.80 4.61
N ILE A 217 -23.88 18.63 4.63
CA ILE A 217 -23.20 19.07 5.84
C ILE A 217 -23.94 20.31 6.34
N LEU A 218 -24.54 20.20 7.52
CA LEU A 218 -25.24 21.32 8.15
C LEU A 218 -24.32 22.14 9.06
N LYS A 219 -23.37 21.47 9.73
CA LYS A 219 -22.41 22.07 10.65
C LYS A 219 -21.18 21.18 10.78
N ILE A 220 -20.01 21.80 10.89
CA ILE A 220 -18.75 21.17 11.32
C ILE A 220 -18.30 21.89 12.59
N ASP A 221 -18.19 21.17 13.71
CA ASP A 221 -17.71 21.71 14.99
C ASP A 221 -16.36 21.09 15.33
N THR A 222 -15.31 21.92 15.25
CA THR A 222 -13.92 21.51 15.52
C THR A 222 -13.42 21.95 16.91
N SER A 223 -14.28 22.58 17.71
CA SER A 223 -13.87 23.26 18.95
C SER A 223 -13.17 22.33 19.95
N LYS A 224 -13.71 21.12 20.16
CA LYS A 224 -13.13 20.13 21.07
C LYS A 224 -11.80 19.57 20.55
N ALA A 225 -11.72 19.29 19.25
CA ALA A 225 -10.49 18.81 18.63
C ALA A 225 -9.36 19.85 18.71
N ARG A 226 -9.66 21.13 18.44
CA ARG A 226 -8.70 22.24 18.56
C ARG A 226 -8.21 22.46 19.99
N ALA A 227 -9.04 22.15 20.99
CA ALA A 227 -8.69 22.30 22.40
C ALA A 227 -7.91 21.10 22.98
N LEU A 228 -7.75 20.01 22.22
CA LEU A 228 -7.03 18.83 22.68
C LEU A 228 -5.51 19.13 22.74
N PRO A 229 -4.83 18.91 23.88
CA PRO A 229 -3.39 19.08 23.97
C PRO A 229 -2.64 18.21 22.95
N GLY A 230 -1.61 18.78 22.32
CA GLY A 230 -0.84 18.13 21.25
C GLY A 230 -1.42 18.30 19.85
N VAL A 231 -2.64 18.84 19.69
CA VAL A 231 -3.18 19.22 18.38
C VAL A 231 -2.61 20.58 17.98
N CYS A 232 -1.96 20.64 16.82
CA CYS A 232 -1.36 21.87 16.29
C CYS A 232 -2.28 22.57 15.28
N ALA A 233 -3.08 21.82 14.53
CA ALA A 233 -4.04 22.38 13.59
C ALA A 233 -5.26 21.47 13.40
N VAL A 234 -6.42 22.08 13.21
CA VAL A 234 -7.60 21.44 12.63
C VAL A 234 -8.03 22.33 11.47
N LEU A 235 -8.09 21.76 10.26
CA LEU A 235 -8.37 22.46 9.02
C LEU A 235 -9.69 21.96 8.44
N THR A 236 -10.51 22.88 7.95
CA THR A 236 -11.77 22.62 7.25
C THR A 236 -11.74 23.30 5.89
N HIS A 237 -12.86 23.23 5.16
CA HIS A 237 -13.02 23.96 3.91
C HIS A 237 -12.78 25.49 4.04
N GLU A 238 -12.93 26.07 5.24
CA GLU A 238 -12.68 27.49 5.50
C GLU A 238 -11.18 27.85 5.46
N ASP A 239 -10.30 26.88 5.67
CA ASP A 239 -8.85 27.07 5.72
C ASP A 239 -8.19 26.89 4.34
N VAL A 240 -8.96 26.58 3.30
CA VAL A 240 -8.45 26.41 1.93
C VAL A 240 -8.18 27.79 1.33
N PRO A 241 -6.94 28.12 0.92
CA PRO A 241 -6.59 29.47 0.49
C PRO A 241 -7.14 29.87 -0.90
N GLY A 242 -7.71 28.93 -1.64
CA GLY A 242 -8.31 29.14 -2.97
C GLY A 242 -9.79 28.72 -3.01
N ASP A 243 -10.30 28.41 -4.20
CA ASP A 243 -11.74 28.19 -4.44
C ASP A 243 -12.32 26.91 -3.81
N ASN A 244 -11.49 26.09 -3.15
CA ASN A 244 -11.87 24.80 -2.57
C ASN A 244 -12.55 23.86 -3.58
N ILE A 245 -12.08 23.89 -4.83
CA ILE A 245 -12.58 23.03 -5.89
C ILE A 245 -11.43 22.70 -6.86
N HIS A 246 -11.40 21.47 -7.35
CA HIS A 246 -10.43 21.00 -8.34
C HIS A 246 -11.02 19.83 -9.14
N GLY A 247 -10.33 19.39 -10.18
CA GLY A 247 -10.59 18.12 -10.84
C GLY A 247 -9.69 17.88 -12.05
N LEU A 248 -9.82 16.71 -12.68
CA LEU A 248 -9.00 16.35 -13.85
C LEU A 248 -9.57 16.87 -15.17
N ILE A 249 -10.90 16.88 -15.30
CA ILE A 249 -11.61 17.28 -16.52
C ILE A 249 -12.52 18.47 -16.24
N TYR A 250 -13.22 18.43 -15.11
CA TYR A 250 -14.06 19.51 -14.61
C TYR A 250 -13.68 19.77 -13.17
N ASP A 251 -13.69 21.03 -12.75
CA ASP A 251 -13.48 21.38 -11.35
C ASP A 251 -14.79 21.14 -10.58
N ASP A 252 -14.98 19.92 -10.10
CA ASP A 252 -16.19 19.49 -9.39
C ASP A 252 -15.92 18.71 -8.09
N TRP A 253 -14.65 18.58 -7.70
CA TRP A 253 -14.21 17.92 -6.46
C TRP A 253 -13.79 18.95 -5.43
N PRO A 254 -14.43 19.00 -4.25
CA PRO A 254 -13.96 19.86 -3.18
C PRO A 254 -12.62 19.35 -2.63
N VAL A 255 -11.71 20.26 -2.24
CA VAL A 255 -10.51 19.86 -1.48
C VAL A 255 -10.95 19.32 -0.11
N LEU A 256 -11.84 20.06 0.56
CA LEU A 256 -12.58 19.62 1.75
C LEU A 256 -14.06 19.95 1.61
N CYS A 257 -14.93 19.02 1.95
CA CYS A 257 -16.38 19.18 1.82
C CYS A 257 -16.89 20.34 2.67
N ARG A 258 -17.60 21.26 2.02
CA ARG A 258 -18.25 22.42 2.65
C ARG A 258 -19.71 22.14 3.01
N ASP A 259 -20.51 21.79 2.01
CA ASP A 259 -21.97 21.76 2.09
C ASP A 259 -22.57 20.38 1.80
N LYS A 260 -21.81 19.51 1.11
CA LYS A 260 -22.28 18.21 0.64
C LYS A 260 -21.15 17.19 0.57
N VAL A 261 -21.45 15.99 1.04
CA VAL A 261 -20.65 14.78 0.79
C VAL A 261 -21.33 13.97 -0.31
N ARG A 262 -20.55 13.46 -1.25
CA ARG A 262 -20.95 12.76 -2.48
C ARG A 262 -20.58 11.27 -2.45
N TYR A 263 -19.63 10.88 -1.59
CA TYR A 263 -19.29 9.49 -1.32
C TYR A 263 -18.62 9.34 0.06
N ARG A 264 -18.55 8.11 0.60
CA ARG A 264 -18.05 7.83 1.96
C ARG A 264 -16.55 8.19 2.17
N GLY A 265 -15.79 8.40 1.09
CA GLY A 265 -14.38 8.77 1.14
C GLY A 265 -14.10 10.27 1.07
N ASP A 266 -15.14 11.10 0.95
CA ASP A 266 -15.00 12.55 0.92
C ASP A 266 -14.30 13.08 2.17
N ALA A 267 -13.34 13.99 1.98
CA ALA A 267 -12.59 14.60 3.08
C ALA A 267 -13.38 15.78 3.65
N VAL A 268 -13.58 15.81 4.97
CA VAL A 268 -14.39 16.84 5.64
C VAL A 268 -13.52 17.80 6.45
N ALA A 269 -12.53 17.27 7.16
CA ALA A 269 -11.57 18.03 7.94
C ALA A 269 -10.23 17.30 8.00
N ILE A 270 -9.15 18.03 8.29
CA ILE A 270 -7.81 17.49 8.50
C ILE A 270 -7.33 17.91 9.89
N VAL A 271 -6.74 17.00 10.64
CA VAL A 271 -6.02 17.28 11.88
C VAL A 271 -4.52 17.13 11.64
N ALA A 272 -3.72 18.02 12.22
CA ALA A 272 -2.30 17.82 12.41
C ALA A 272 -1.97 17.91 13.90
N ALA A 273 -1.27 16.90 14.44
CA ALA A 273 -0.88 16.81 15.84
C ALA A 273 0.59 16.37 16.00
N GLU A 274 1.12 16.50 17.21
CA GLU A 274 2.51 16.15 17.55
C GLU A 274 2.79 14.63 17.46
N ASP A 275 1.74 13.81 17.57
CA ASP A 275 1.82 12.36 17.46
C ASP A 275 0.55 11.75 16.82
N GLU A 276 0.69 10.51 16.36
CA GLU A 276 -0.36 9.78 15.63
C GLU A 276 -1.60 9.46 16.48
N GLU A 277 -1.43 9.18 17.78
CA GLU A 277 -2.52 8.87 18.70
C GLU A 277 -3.37 10.11 18.96
N THR A 278 -2.72 11.25 19.22
CA THR A 278 -3.37 12.54 19.39
C THR A 278 -4.11 12.96 18.13
N ALA A 279 -3.50 12.77 16.94
CA ALA A 279 -4.16 13.06 15.66
C ALA A 279 -5.42 12.20 15.46
N ALA A 280 -5.37 10.91 15.82
CA ALA A 280 -6.51 10.00 15.73
C ALA A 280 -7.63 10.39 16.73
N ARG A 281 -7.28 10.61 18.00
CA ARG A 281 -8.24 11.00 19.05
C ARG A 281 -8.91 12.34 18.76
N ALA A 282 -8.20 13.26 18.12
CA ALA A 282 -8.76 14.54 17.70
C ALA A 282 -9.87 14.37 16.65
N LEU A 283 -9.80 13.37 15.76
CA LEU A 283 -10.87 13.10 14.80
C LEU A 283 -12.18 12.76 15.51
N ASP A 284 -12.14 11.95 16.56
CA ASP A 284 -13.32 11.56 17.35
C ASP A 284 -13.98 12.74 18.07
N LEU A 285 -13.27 13.87 18.20
CA LEU A 285 -13.75 15.09 18.83
C LEU A 285 -14.33 16.10 17.84
N ILE A 286 -14.27 15.83 16.53
CA ILE A 286 -14.92 16.68 15.51
C ILE A 286 -16.36 16.20 15.34
N ASP A 287 -17.30 17.08 15.64
CA ASP A 287 -18.73 16.79 15.48
C ASP A 287 -19.24 17.36 14.15
N VAL A 288 -19.77 16.49 13.29
CA VAL A 288 -20.31 16.89 11.98
C VAL A 288 -21.78 16.53 11.93
N THR A 289 -22.63 17.55 11.79
CA THR A 289 -24.06 17.36 11.66
C THR A 289 -24.42 17.17 10.20
N TYR A 290 -24.97 16.00 9.87
CA TYR A 290 -25.39 15.65 8.51
C TYR A 290 -26.92 15.62 8.36
N LYS A 291 -27.38 15.92 7.15
CA LYS A 291 -28.71 15.55 6.66
C LYS A 291 -28.54 14.55 5.51
N PRO A 292 -28.76 13.24 5.74
CA PRO A 292 -28.64 12.22 4.69
C PRO A 292 -29.51 12.51 3.47
N LEU A 293 -28.99 12.14 2.30
CA LEU A 293 -29.67 12.24 1.00
C LEU A 293 -29.78 10.85 0.36
N PRO A 294 -30.71 10.62 -0.58
CA PRO A 294 -30.81 9.34 -1.29
C PRO A 294 -29.50 9.01 -2.02
N VAL A 295 -29.00 7.79 -1.87
CA VAL A 295 -27.69 7.40 -2.40
C VAL A 295 -27.81 6.99 -3.86
N VAL A 296 -26.96 7.56 -4.72
CA VAL A 296 -26.81 7.11 -6.11
C VAL A 296 -25.71 6.04 -6.14
N ALA A 297 -26.10 4.76 -6.13
CA ALA A 297 -25.18 3.65 -5.92
C ALA A 297 -24.63 3.01 -7.20
N ASP A 298 -25.28 3.24 -8.35
CA ASP A 298 -24.95 2.60 -9.61
C ASP A 298 -25.34 3.49 -10.81
N PRO A 299 -24.72 3.27 -12.00
CA PRO A 299 -24.97 4.10 -13.17
C PRO A 299 -26.36 3.95 -13.80
N GLU A 300 -27.08 2.84 -13.57
CA GLU A 300 -28.44 2.66 -14.08
C GLU A 300 -29.40 3.56 -13.28
N PHE A 301 -29.33 3.47 -11.95
CA PHE A 301 -30.09 4.35 -11.06
C PHE A 301 -29.71 5.80 -11.29
N ALA A 302 -28.42 6.14 -11.42
CA ALA A 302 -27.96 7.51 -11.69
C ALA A 302 -28.61 8.16 -12.91
N ARG A 303 -28.98 7.36 -13.91
CA ARG A 303 -29.66 7.81 -15.15
C ARG A 303 -31.17 7.89 -15.02
N SER A 304 -31.76 7.35 -13.95
CA SER A 304 -33.20 7.40 -13.74
C SER A 304 -33.65 8.82 -13.39
N PRO A 305 -34.88 9.24 -13.77
CA PRO A 305 -35.45 10.53 -13.34
C PRO A 305 -35.63 10.67 -11.83
N GLU A 306 -35.61 9.55 -11.08
CA GLU A 306 -35.79 9.51 -9.63
C GLU A 306 -34.49 9.75 -8.86
N ALA A 307 -33.32 9.59 -9.52
CA ALA A 307 -32.05 9.77 -8.86
C ALA A 307 -31.78 11.25 -8.56
N PRO A 308 -31.34 11.58 -7.34
CA PRO A 308 -30.91 12.95 -7.05
C PRO A 308 -29.66 13.28 -7.85
N HIS A 309 -29.50 14.55 -8.20
CA HIS A 309 -28.27 15.02 -8.82
C HIS A 309 -27.14 15.00 -7.79
N VAL A 310 -26.07 14.26 -8.08
CA VAL A 310 -24.86 14.25 -7.22
C VAL A 310 -24.19 15.62 -7.28
N HIS A 311 -24.05 16.17 -8.48
CA HIS A 311 -23.57 17.53 -8.73
C HIS A 311 -24.73 18.42 -9.20
N GLU A 312 -25.24 19.25 -8.29
CA GLU A 312 -26.45 20.05 -8.54
C GLU A 312 -26.26 21.23 -9.48
N GLY A 313 -25.02 21.66 -9.69
CA GLY A 313 -24.68 22.72 -10.64
C GLY A 313 -24.58 22.25 -12.09
N ARG A 314 -24.95 21.00 -12.40
CA ARG A 314 -24.92 20.45 -13.77
C ARG A 314 -26.31 20.39 -14.38
N ASP A 315 -26.44 20.94 -15.58
CA ASP A 315 -27.69 20.94 -16.35
C ASP A 315 -28.04 19.54 -16.88
N ASP A 316 -27.03 18.73 -17.23
CA ASP A 316 -27.20 17.36 -17.75
C ASP A 316 -27.40 16.29 -16.65
N GLY A 317 -27.66 16.73 -15.41
CA GLY A 317 -27.84 15.86 -14.25
C GLY A 317 -26.60 15.02 -13.94
N ASN A 318 -26.79 13.70 -13.81
CA ASN A 318 -25.71 12.76 -13.49
C ASN A 318 -24.94 12.25 -14.72
N LEU A 319 -25.34 12.62 -15.95
CA LEU A 319 -24.63 12.22 -17.16
C LEU A 319 -23.39 13.10 -17.34
N LEU A 320 -22.21 12.55 -17.03
CA LEU A 320 -20.95 13.29 -17.15
C LEU A 320 -20.52 13.54 -18.60
N LYS A 321 -20.70 12.53 -19.47
CA LYS A 321 -20.16 12.55 -20.83
C LYS A 321 -20.91 11.58 -21.74
N HIS A 322 -21.16 12.01 -22.97
CA HIS A 322 -21.66 11.16 -24.05
C HIS A 322 -20.60 11.08 -25.15
N ILE A 323 -20.02 9.88 -25.35
CA ILE A 323 -19.04 9.61 -26.40
C ILE A 323 -19.72 8.80 -27.50
N LYS A 324 -19.56 9.24 -28.76
CA LYS A 324 -20.15 8.58 -29.94
C LYS A 324 -19.03 7.96 -30.77
N VAL A 325 -19.14 6.67 -31.08
CA VAL A 325 -18.30 5.98 -32.07
C VAL A 325 -19.19 5.68 -33.27
N ARG A 326 -18.81 6.18 -34.45
CA ARG A 326 -19.58 6.02 -35.69
C ARG A 326 -18.65 5.54 -36.79
N HIS A 327 -18.98 4.41 -37.39
CA HIS A 327 -18.23 3.84 -38.49
C HIS A 327 -19.19 3.08 -39.42
N GLY A 328 -19.21 3.44 -40.71
CA GLY A 328 -20.12 2.86 -41.69
C GLY A 328 -21.60 3.23 -41.47
N ASP A 329 -22.48 2.47 -42.13
CA ASP A 329 -23.93 2.55 -41.99
C ASP A 329 -24.41 1.34 -41.18
N ILE A 330 -24.91 1.59 -39.96
CA ILE A 330 -25.34 0.54 -39.03
C ILE A 330 -26.57 -0.18 -39.57
N ASP A 331 -27.55 0.56 -40.10
CA ASP A 331 -28.81 -0.02 -40.56
C ASP A 331 -28.56 -0.93 -41.76
N GLN A 332 -27.70 -0.50 -42.70
CA GLN A 332 -27.26 -1.34 -43.80
C GLN A 332 -26.48 -2.57 -43.32
N GLY A 333 -25.59 -2.39 -42.34
CA GLY A 333 -24.80 -3.47 -41.75
C GLY A 333 -25.66 -4.56 -41.11
N PHE A 334 -26.68 -4.17 -40.34
CA PHE A 334 -27.65 -5.09 -39.75
C PHE A 334 -28.54 -5.75 -40.80
N ALA A 335 -29.00 -5.00 -41.82
CA ALA A 335 -29.84 -5.54 -42.88
C ALA A 335 -29.14 -6.60 -43.74
N HIS A 336 -27.82 -6.49 -43.90
CA HIS A 336 -27.02 -7.44 -44.69
C HIS A 336 -26.39 -8.57 -43.87
N ALA A 337 -26.57 -8.60 -42.55
CA ALA A 337 -25.96 -9.60 -41.69
C ALA A 337 -26.70 -10.95 -41.76
N ASP A 338 -25.98 -12.05 -42.00
CA ASP A 338 -26.56 -13.40 -41.95
C ASP A 338 -26.93 -13.84 -40.52
N VAL A 339 -26.20 -13.31 -39.51
CA VAL A 339 -26.39 -13.63 -38.10
C VAL A 339 -26.16 -12.37 -37.26
N ILE A 340 -27.07 -12.13 -36.31
CA ILE A 340 -26.97 -11.05 -35.31
C ILE A 340 -26.91 -11.69 -33.92
N ILE A 341 -25.94 -11.26 -33.12
CA ILE A 341 -25.79 -11.70 -31.72
C ILE A 341 -25.77 -10.45 -30.84
N GLU A 342 -26.69 -10.40 -29.88
CA GLU A 342 -26.78 -9.33 -28.89
C GLU A 342 -26.61 -9.92 -27.48
N ARG A 343 -25.78 -9.27 -26.66
CA ARG A 343 -25.48 -9.70 -25.29
C ARG A 343 -25.20 -8.49 -24.40
N GLU A 344 -25.64 -8.59 -23.14
CA GLU A 344 -25.28 -7.66 -22.08
C GLU A 344 -24.10 -8.21 -21.27
N TYR A 345 -23.14 -7.34 -20.96
CA TYR A 345 -21.99 -7.68 -20.13
C TYR A 345 -21.87 -6.66 -19.01
N ARG A 346 -21.52 -7.13 -17.81
CA ARG A 346 -21.22 -6.30 -16.65
C ARG A 346 -19.84 -6.68 -16.13
N THR A 347 -18.99 -5.69 -15.93
CA THR A 347 -17.73 -5.86 -15.19
C THR A 347 -17.90 -5.24 -13.80
N PRO A 348 -17.37 -5.88 -12.74
CA PRO A 348 -17.37 -5.28 -11.42
C PRO A 348 -16.51 -4.01 -11.41
N THR A 349 -16.71 -3.15 -10.43
CA THR A 349 -15.72 -2.13 -10.09
C THR A 349 -14.45 -2.83 -9.64
N ILE A 350 -13.37 -2.65 -10.39
CA ILE A 350 -12.04 -3.14 -10.03
C ILE A 350 -11.27 -1.91 -9.59
N GLU A 351 -10.80 -1.94 -8.33
CA GLU A 351 -10.19 -0.86 -7.52
C GLU A 351 -11.14 -0.14 -6.56
#